data_AF-A0A6L3CD42-F1
#
_entry.id   AF-A0A6L3CD42-F1
#
_cell.length_a   1.000
_cell.length_b   1.000
_cell.length_c   1.000
_cell.angle_alpha   90.00
_cell.angle_beta   90.00
_cell.angle_gamma   90.00
#
_symmetry.space_group_name_H-M   'P 1'
#
loop_
_entity.id
_entity.type
_entity.pdbx_description
1 polymer ?
#
loop_
_entity_poly.entity_id
_entity_poly.type
_entity_poly.pdbx_seq_one_letter_code
_entity_poly.pdbx_strand_id
1 'polypeptide(L)'
;MLARTVPLLVISLFALLTFACSSETGTADSKNADLEKITNESGIYSIEDFINTGFKVVKEYDVSELEDSTGAWFGFWKNDSTKSIVLDYEIRTYPSQQLALDKGVKYVEEVIGEDAILGKSLSSWGEGIQDRRTRSGRGMSGSESNTVRAKYLDYIVFGNTMILCEGLDLTDARQNCAALVHALDK
;
A
#
# COMPACT_ATOMS: atom_id res chain seq x y z
N MET A 1 29.48 -68.98 43.84
CA MET A 1 28.23 -68.36 44.34
C MET A 1 28.27 -66.90 43.90
N LEU A 2 27.70 -66.54 42.75
CA LEU A 2 26.33 -66.04 42.59
C LEU A 2 26.04 -64.80 43.44
N ALA A 3 25.96 -63.65 42.77
CA ALA A 3 25.00 -62.53 42.95
C ALA A 3 25.69 -61.17 42.82
N ARG A 4 25.14 -60.12 42.21
CA ARG A 4 23.98 -59.92 41.33
C ARG A 4 24.19 -58.50 40.78
N THR A 5 23.93 -58.35 39.50
CA THR A 5 23.90 -57.11 38.73
C THR A 5 22.81 -56.15 39.21
N VAL A 6 23.11 -54.85 39.26
CA VAL A 6 22.18 -53.77 38.90
C VAL A 6 23.01 -52.64 38.26
N PRO A 7 22.95 -52.43 36.94
CA PRO A 7 23.39 -51.17 36.37
C PRO A 7 22.26 -50.15 36.49
N LEU A 8 22.57 -49.00 37.10
CA LEU A 8 21.67 -47.85 37.13
C LEU A 8 21.48 -47.38 35.67
N LEU A 9 20.29 -47.64 35.13
CA LEU A 9 19.87 -47.27 33.80
C LEU A 9 19.65 -45.75 33.76
N VAL A 10 20.71 -44.98 33.55
CA VAL A 10 20.59 -43.54 33.25
C VAL A 10 20.23 -43.43 31.78
N ILE A 11 18.93 -43.44 31.48
CA ILE A 11 18.37 -43.04 30.19
C ILE A 11 18.67 -41.55 30.04
N SER A 12 19.79 -41.23 29.41
CA SER A 12 20.04 -39.89 28.86
C SER A 12 19.14 -39.75 27.64
N LEU A 13 17.95 -39.18 27.85
CA LEU A 13 17.02 -38.82 26.78
C LEU A 13 17.67 -37.71 25.93
N PHE A 14 18.28 -38.15 24.84
CA PHE A 14 18.86 -37.32 23.80
C PHE A 14 17.71 -36.58 23.10
N ALA A 15 17.42 -35.34 23.52
CA ALA A 15 16.50 -34.46 22.82
C ALA A 15 17.16 -33.96 21.52
N LEU A 16 17.07 -34.76 20.47
CA LEU A 16 17.27 -34.31 19.09
C LEU A 16 16.14 -33.34 18.76
N LEU A 17 16.41 -32.05 18.89
CA LEU A 17 15.63 -31.00 18.23
C LEU A 17 15.94 -31.09 16.73
N THR A 18 15.25 -31.98 16.02
CA THR A 18 15.16 -31.90 14.57
C THR A 18 14.35 -30.66 14.23
N PHE A 19 15.00 -29.60 13.77
CA PHE A 19 14.36 -28.57 12.98
C PHE A 19 13.89 -29.22 11.68
N ALA A 20 12.67 -29.73 11.69
CA ALA A 20 11.96 -30.07 10.47
C ALA A 20 11.63 -28.75 9.76
N CYS A 21 12.47 -28.39 8.79
CA CYS A 21 12.12 -27.41 7.77
C CYS A 21 10.99 -28.03 6.95
N SER A 22 9.75 -27.71 7.29
CA SER A 22 8.62 -28.02 6.45
C SER A 22 8.62 -27.00 5.33
N SER A 23 9.27 -27.34 4.20
CA SER A 23 8.99 -26.69 2.94
C SER A 23 7.58 -27.13 2.53
N GLU A 24 6.57 -26.36 2.91
CA GLU A 24 5.30 -26.40 2.21
C GLU A 24 5.58 -25.94 0.77
N THR A 25 5.68 -26.92 -0.13
CA THR A 25 5.30 -26.71 -1.53
C THR A 25 3.81 -26.42 -1.54
N GLY A 26 3.46 -25.20 -1.14
CA GLY A 26 2.15 -24.61 -1.31
C GLY A 26 1.97 -24.32 -2.79
N THR A 27 1.02 -25.03 -3.39
CA THR A 27 0.37 -24.69 -4.65
C THR A 27 0.15 -23.18 -4.70
N ALA A 28 0.60 -22.53 -5.78
CA ALA A 28 0.35 -21.11 -6.04
C ALA A 28 -1.16 -20.87 -6.23
N ASP A 29 -1.88 -20.78 -5.12
CA ASP A 29 -3.19 -20.16 -5.06
C ASP A 29 -2.95 -18.65 -4.93
N SER A 30 -3.29 -17.91 -5.97
CA SER A 30 -3.26 -16.45 -6.00
C SER A 30 -4.32 -15.85 -5.06
N LYS A 31 -4.10 -15.96 -3.75
CA LYS A 31 -4.91 -15.30 -2.73
C LYS A 31 -4.03 -14.29 -2.01
N ASN A 32 -4.25 -13.01 -2.33
CA ASN A 32 -3.81 -11.80 -1.61
C ASN A 32 -2.61 -12.02 -0.69
N ALA A 33 -1.40 -11.90 -1.24
CA ALA A 33 -0.28 -11.53 -0.39
C ALA A 33 -0.57 -10.12 0.12
N ASP A 34 -0.78 -9.97 1.44
CA ASP A 34 -0.84 -8.64 2.06
C ASP A 34 0.51 -7.96 1.80
N LEU A 35 0.53 -6.97 0.92
CA LEU A 35 1.70 -6.14 0.69
C LEU A 35 1.95 -5.32 1.95
N GLU A 36 3.18 -5.34 2.46
CA GLU A 36 3.59 -4.43 3.52
C GLU A 36 3.42 -2.97 3.06
N LYS A 37 3.12 -2.06 4.00
CA LYS A 37 2.84 -0.65 3.68
C LYS A 37 4.06 0.05 3.04
N ILE A 38 5.27 -0.39 3.35
CA ILE A 38 6.53 0.14 2.84
C ILE A 38 7.31 -1.03 2.25
N THR A 39 7.60 -1.01 0.96
CA THR A 39 8.28 -2.11 0.27
C THR A 39 9.23 -1.60 -0.82
N ASN A 40 10.12 -2.49 -1.27
CA ASN A 40 11.02 -2.26 -2.41
C ASN A 40 11.94 -1.03 -2.25
N GLU A 41 12.69 -0.98 -1.14
CA GLU A 41 13.48 0.18 -0.70
C GLU A 41 14.37 0.82 -1.79
N SER A 42 15.00 0.01 -2.65
CA SER A 42 15.88 0.50 -3.72
C SER A 42 15.18 0.82 -5.04
N GLY A 43 13.86 0.59 -5.14
CA GLY A 43 13.09 0.80 -6.35
C GLY A 43 12.99 2.29 -6.72
N ILE A 44 13.29 2.63 -7.97
CA ILE A 44 13.12 3.96 -8.53
C ILE A 44 12.16 3.85 -9.71
N TYR A 45 11.01 4.49 -9.58
CA TYR A 45 9.91 4.50 -10.52
C TYR A 45 9.60 5.91 -10.98
N SER A 46 9.18 6.03 -12.24
CA SER A 46 8.61 7.24 -12.81
C SER A 46 7.13 7.04 -13.12
N ILE A 47 6.44 8.12 -13.50
CA ILE A 47 5.03 8.02 -13.89
C ILE A 47 4.85 7.15 -15.14
N GLU A 48 5.84 7.09 -16.04
CA GLU A 48 5.81 6.24 -17.23
C GLU A 48 5.69 4.75 -16.88
N ASP A 49 6.31 4.29 -15.79
CA ASP A 49 6.20 2.89 -15.34
C ASP A 49 4.74 2.54 -15.02
N PHE A 50 4.03 3.44 -14.33
CA PHE A 50 2.60 3.25 -14.04
C PHE A 50 1.75 3.36 -15.31
N ILE A 51 2.05 4.30 -16.22
CA ILE A 51 1.33 4.41 -17.50
C ILE A 51 1.44 3.10 -18.30
N ASN A 52 2.59 2.42 -18.25
CA ASN A 52 2.81 1.14 -18.91
C ASN A 52 1.94 0.01 -18.34
N THR A 53 1.50 0.09 -17.08
CA THR A 53 0.51 -0.85 -16.50
C THR A 53 -0.93 -0.57 -16.97
N GLY A 54 -1.12 0.51 -17.73
CA GLY A 54 -2.42 0.99 -18.17
C GLY A 54 -2.99 2.12 -17.32
N PHE A 55 -2.25 2.64 -16.34
CA PHE A 55 -2.66 3.80 -15.54
C PHE A 55 -2.93 4.99 -16.46
N LYS A 56 -4.02 5.72 -16.21
CA LYS A 56 -4.41 6.89 -16.98
C LYS A 56 -4.26 8.13 -16.12
N VAL A 57 -3.24 8.93 -16.41
CA VAL A 57 -3.06 10.25 -15.82
C VAL A 57 -4.20 11.15 -16.28
N VAL A 58 -4.89 11.76 -15.32
CA VAL A 58 -5.93 12.76 -15.54
C VAL A 58 -5.37 14.17 -15.33
N LYS A 59 -4.48 14.32 -14.33
CA LYS A 59 -3.89 15.61 -13.98
C LYS A 59 -2.48 15.42 -13.42
N GLU A 60 -1.58 16.31 -13.81
CA GLU A 60 -0.28 16.50 -13.18
C GLU A 60 -0.38 17.73 -12.27
N TYR A 61 0.15 17.61 -11.06
CA TYR A 61 0.12 18.66 -10.05
C TYR A 61 1.41 19.46 -10.04
N ASP A 62 1.30 20.75 -9.72
CA ASP A 62 2.47 21.56 -9.38
C ASP A 62 3.02 21.13 -8.00
N VAL A 63 4.26 20.67 -7.99
CA VAL A 63 4.97 20.20 -6.81
C VAL A 63 5.90 21.25 -6.19
N SER A 64 5.87 22.50 -6.68
CA SER A 64 6.71 23.58 -6.15
C SER A 64 6.56 23.82 -4.63
N GLU A 65 5.39 23.51 -4.07
CA GLU A 65 5.08 23.59 -2.64
C GLU A 65 5.02 22.21 -1.93
N LEU A 66 5.36 21.12 -2.62
CA LEU A 66 5.44 19.77 -2.07
C LEU A 66 6.91 19.38 -1.88
N GLU A 67 7.40 19.51 -0.64
CA GLU A 67 8.82 19.38 -0.30
C GLU A 67 9.47 18.10 -0.85
N ASP A 68 10.59 18.26 -1.57
CA ASP A 68 11.43 17.22 -2.17
C ASP A 68 10.73 16.24 -3.12
N SER A 69 9.48 16.50 -3.51
CA SER A 69 8.80 15.69 -4.54
C SER A 69 9.33 16.01 -5.93
N THR A 70 9.50 14.96 -6.75
CA THR A 70 9.87 15.06 -8.17
C THR A 70 8.67 15.09 -9.10
N GLY A 71 7.47 14.86 -8.58
CA GLY A 71 6.23 14.92 -9.36
C GLY A 71 5.05 14.29 -8.62
N ALA A 72 3.85 14.71 -8.99
CA ALA A 72 2.62 14.18 -8.43
C ALA A 72 1.49 14.17 -9.48
N TRP A 73 0.75 13.07 -9.54
CA TRP A 73 -0.28 12.86 -10.55
C TRP A 73 -1.54 12.28 -9.94
N PHE A 74 -2.68 12.79 -10.39
CA PHE A 74 -3.97 12.17 -10.19
C PHE A 74 -4.38 11.42 -11.45
N GLY A 75 -4.92 10.22 -11.27
CA GLY A 75 -5.38 9.40 -12.37
C GLY A 75 -6.15 8.19 -11.87
N PHE A 76 -6.46 7.30 -12.80
CA PHE A 76 -7.21 6.08 -12.49
C PHE A 76 -6.60 4.86 -13.16
N TRP A 77 -6.87 3.70 -12.57
CA TRP A 77 -6.45 2.41 -13.11
C TRP A 77 -7.53 1.36 -12.95
N LYS A 78 -7.52 0.40 -13.87
CA LYS A 78 -8.45 -0.73 -13.90
C LYS A 78 -7.66 -2.01 -13.60
N ASN A 79 -7.94 -2.60 -12.43
CA ASN A 79 -7.20 -3.75 -11.89
C ASN A 79 -7.33 -5.02 -12.72
N ASP A 80 -8.55 -5.32 -13.20
CA ASP A 80 -8.81 -6.50 -14.00
C ASP A 80 -9.92 -6.21 -15.01
N SER A 81 -9.82 -6.78 -16.21
CA SER A 81 -10.90 -6.78 -17.21
C SER A 81 -12.19 -7.42 -16.71
N THR A 82 -12.10 -8.36 -15.75
CA THR A 82 -13.25 -9.05 -15.15
C THR A 82 -13.94 -8.27 -14.02
N LYS A 83 -13.18 -7.42 -13.31
CA LYS A 83 -13.71 -6.48 -12.32
C LYS A 83 -13.86 -5.12 -12.99
N SER A 84 -15.09 -4.72 -13.32
CA SER A 84 -15.41 -3.38 -13.86
C SER A 84 -15.24 -2.24 -12.84
N ILE A 85 -14.20 -2.32 -12.02
CA ILE A 85 -13.88 -1.37 -10.98
C ILE A 85 -12.73 -0.52 -11.50
N VAL A 86 -13.02 0.77 -11.67
CA VAL A 86 -12.03 1.81 -11.92
C VAL A 86 -11.82 2.53 -10.61
N LEU A 87 -10.57 2.63 -10.18
CA LEU A 87 -10.21 3.31 -8.94
C LEU A 87 -9.32 4.49 -9.25
N ASP A 88 -9.52 5.55 -8.49
CA ASP A 88 -8.68 6.72 -8.53
C ASP A 88 -7.45 6.51 -7.63
N TYR A 89 -6.31 7.05 -8.06
CA TYR A 89 -5.07 7.08 -7.30
C TYR A 89 -4.44 8.45 -7.40
N GLU A 90 -3.66 8.77 -6.37
CA GLU A 90 -2.66 9.83 -6.46
C GLU A 90 -1.29 9.20 -6.28
N ILE A 91 -0.39 9.43 -7.23
CA ILE A 91 0.97 8.92 -7.23
C ILE A 91 1.90 10.11 -7.07
N ARG A 92 2.76 10.07 -6.06
CA ARG A 92 3.82 11.07 -5.83
C ARG A 92 5.16 10.38 -5.96
N THR A 93 6.10 10.97 -6.67
CA THR A 93 7.48 10.48 -6.78
C THR A 93 8.41 11.38 -5.98
N TYR A 94 9.46 10.76 -5.45
CA TYR A 94 10.58 11.39 -4.76
C TYR A 94 11.89 10.86 -5.35
N PRO A 95 13.05 11.45 -5.02
CA PRO A 95 14.33 10.92 -5.48
C PRO A 95 14.71 9.56 -4.85
N SER A 96 14.12 9.21 -3.70
CA SER A 96 14.35 7.93 -3.01
C SER A 96 13.18 7.57 -2.07
N GLN A 97 13.11 6.31 -1.63
CA GLN A 97 12.16 5.90 -0.58
C GLN A 97 12.35 6.68 0.72
N GLN A 98 13.61 6.89 1.13
CA GLN A 98 13.91 7.63 2.36
C GLN A 98 13.35 9.05 2.32
N LEU A 99 13.50 9.76 1.19
CA LEU A 99 12.91 11.09 1.04
C LEU A 99 11.38 11.06 0.99
N ALA A 100 10.79 10.05 0.35
CA ALA A 100 9.33 9.85 0.38
C ALA A 100 8.81 9.71 1.83
N LEU A 101 9.54 8.95 2.67
CA LEU A 101 9.21 8.77 4.08
C LEU A 101 9.42 10.05 4.91
N ASP A 102 10.60 10.66 4.79
CA ASP A 102 10.99 11.81 5.61
C ASP A 102 10.19 13.08 5.29
N LYS A 103 9.80 13.25 4.02
CA LYS A 103 9.22 14.50 3.51
C LYS A 103 7.78 14.36 3.09
N GLY A 104 7.41 13.22 2.52
CA GLY A 104 6.10 13.00 1.91
C GLY A 104 5.01 12.61 2.89
N VAL A 105 5.33 11.79 3.91
CA VAL A 105 4.33 11.20 4.82
C VAL A 105 3.44 12.25 5.47
N LYS A 106 4.02 13.35 5.97
CA LYS A 106 3.25 14.44 6.60
C LYS A 106 2.14 15.01 5.69
N TYR A 107 2.40 15.11 4.38
CA TYR A 107 1.43 15.64 3.41
C TYR A 107 0.39 14.61 2.99
N VAL A 108 0.68 13.32 3.16
CA VAL A 108 -0.27 12.25 2.83
C VAL A 108 -1.20 12.01 4.02
N GLU A 109 -0.65 11.85 5.22
CA GLU A 109 -1.44 11.61 6.43
C GLU A 109 -2.43 12.75 6.73
N GLU A 110 -2.11 13.98 6.33
CA GLU A 110 -3.01 15.13 6.47
C GLU A 110 -4.30 15.01 5.65
N VAL A 111 -4.30 14.29 4.52
CA VAL A 111 -5.38 14.34 3.51
C VAL A 111 -6.10 13.00 3.30
N ILE A 112 -5.85 12.00 4.16
CA ILE A 112 -6.47 10.67 4.09
C ILE A 112 -7.31 10.37 5.34
N GLY A 113 -8.23 9.41 5.21
CA GLY A 113 -9.01 8.91 6.36
C GLY A 113 -10.10 9.87 6.85
N GLU A 114 -10.61 9.60 8.06
CA GLU A 114 -11.78 10.30 8.62
C GLU A 114 -11.47 11.75 9.02
N ASP A 115 -10.28 12.00 9.57
CA ASP A 115 -9.85 13.31 10.08
C ASP A 115 -9.13 14.17 9.02
N ALA A 116 -9.25 13.81 7.75
CA ALA A 116 -8.55 14.49 6.66
C ALA A 116 -8.86 15.99 6.57
N ILE A 117 -7.82 16.78 6.33
CA ILE A 117 -7.94 18.19 5.96
C ILE A 117 -8.30 18.27 4.49
N LEU A 118 -9.52 18.74 4.19
CA LEU A 118 -10.06 18.81 2.83
C LEU A 118 -10.27 20.26 2.32
N GLY A 119 -9.78 21.23 3.09
CA GLY A 119 -9.88 22.66 2.79
C GLY A 119 -8.55 23.24 2.35
N LYS A 120 -8.53 23.96 1.21
CA LYS A 120 -7.31 24.53 0.64
C LYS A 120 -6.55 25.45 1.61
N SER A 121 -7.27 26.25 2.40
CA SER A 121 -6.66 27.21 3.35
C SER A 121 -6.08 26.57 4.60
N LEU A 122 -6.43 25.31 4.88
CA LEU A 122 -5.98 24.58 6.06
C LEU A 122 -4.88 23.57 5.72
N SER A 123 -4.73 23.23 4.43
CA SER A 123 -3.81 22.18 4.02
C SER A 123 -2.39 22.70 3.87
N SER A 124 -1.40 21.89 4.27
CA SER A 124 0.01 22.19 4.06
C SER A 124 0.42 22.17 2.58
N TRP A 125 -0.37 21.51 1.72
CA TRP A 125 -0.19 21.52 0.27
C TRP A 125 -1.56 21.55 -0.43
N GLY A 126 -1.97 22.75 -0.83
CA GLY A 126 -3.31 23.01 -1.35
C GLY A 126 -3.55 22.57 -2.80
N GLU A 127 -2.51 22.24 -3.56
CA GLU A 127 -2.64 21.75 -4.93
C GLU A 127 -3.26 20.34 -4.95
N GLY A 128 -4.22 20.11 -5.85
CA GLY A 128 -4.95 18.84 -5.92
C GLY A 128 -5.96 18.56 -4.80
N ILE A 129 -6.11 19.44 -3.79
CA ILE A 129 -6.99 19.19 -2.63
C ILE A 129 -8.46 18.91 -3.00
N GLN A 130 -8.94 19.42 -4.13
CA GLN A 130 -10.29 19.16 -4.61
C GLN A 130 -10.47 17.74 -5.14
N ASP A 131 -9.43 17.18 -5.76
CA ASP A 131 -9.45 15.83 -6.33
C ASP A 131 -9.32 14.78 -5.23
N ARG A 132 -8.75 15.12 -4.07
CA ARG A 132 -8.69 14.26 -2.87
C ARG A 132 -10.00 14.14 -2.11
N ARG A 133 -11.08 14.75 -2.62
CA ARG A 133 -12.41 14.73 -2.00
C ARG A 133 -13.33 13.77 -2.73
N THR A 134 -14.22 13.13 -1.98
CA THR A 134 -15.36 12.42 -2.55
C THR A 134 -16.65 12.79 -1.82
N ARG A 135 -17.77 12.66 -2.52
CA ARG A 135 -19.13 12.75 -1.97
C ARG A 135 -19.89 11.43 -2.11
N SER A 136 -19.56 10.66 -3.15
CA SER A 136 -20.15 9.37 -3.47
C SER A 136 -19.06 8.30 -3.40
N GLY A 137 -18.88 7.70 -2.22
CA GLY A 137 -18.04 6.51 -2.06
C GLY A 137 -18.79 5.25 -2.51
N ARG A 138 -18.04 4.23 -2.93
CA ARG A 138 -18.62 2.91 -3.23
C ARG A 138 -19.28 2.39 -1.94
N GLY A 139 -20.55 1.98 -2.03
CA GLY A 139 -21.32 1.51 -0.86
C GLY A 139 -22.14 2.57 -0.12
N MET A 140 -22.04 3.86 -0.49
CA MET A 140 -22.83 4.92 0.14
C MET A 140 -24.17 5.15 -0.58
N SER A 141 -25.24 5.39 0.20
CA SER A 141 -26.57 5.73 -0.31
C SER A 141 -27.27 6.74 0.59
N GLY A 142 -28.35 7.37 0.09
CA GLY A 142 -29.15 8.29 0.88
C GLY A 142 -28.45 9.59 1.27
N SER A 143 -28.74 10.10 2.46
CA SER A 143 -28.25 11.40 2.96
C SER A 143 -26.72 11.46 3.12
N GLU A 144 -26.05 10.32 3.27
CA GLU A 144 -24.60 10.23 3.40
C GLU A 144 -23.85 10.65 2.13
N SER A 145 -24.51 10.56 0.97
CA SER A 145 -23.97 10.89 -0.35
C SER A 145 -23.68 12.40 -0.56
N ASN A 146 -24.13 13.26 0.36
CA ASN A 146 -23.87 14.70 0.28
C ASN A 146 -22.70 15.18 1.16
N THR A 147 -22.14 14.30 1.99
CA THR A 147 -21.05 14.66 2.89
C THR A 147 -19.71 14.56 2.15
N VAL A 148 -18.90 15.61 2.27
CA VAL A 148 -17.54 15.63 1.73
C VAL A 148 -16.64 14.81 2.64
N ARG A 149 -15.88 13.87 2.07
CA ARG A 149 -14.93 12.99 2.77
C ARG A 149 -13.62 12.90 1.99
N ALA A 150 -12.58 12.36 2.62
CA ALA A 150 -11.37 11.97 1.92
C ALA A 150 -11.70 10.89 0.89
N LYS A 151 -11.13 11.02 -0.31
CA LYS A 151 -11.19 10.00 -1.35
C LYS A 151 -10.35 8.77 -0.99
N TYR A 152 -9.19 9.02 -0.39
CA TYR A 152 -8.20 8.00 -0.06
C TYR A 152 -8.29 7.62 1.42
N LEU A 153 -8.23 6.32 1.72
CA LEU A 153 -8.31 5.80 3.08
C LEU A 153 -6.94 5.42 3.65
N ASP A 154 -6.03 4.97 2.80
CA ASP A 154 -4.66 4.62 3.18
C ASP A 154 -3.69 5.02 2.05
N TYR A 155 -2.42 4.74 2.25
CA TYR A 155 -1.38 4.86 1.23
C TYR A 155 -0.36 3.73 1.37
N ILE A 156 0.40 3.49 0.32
CA ILE A 156 1.61 2.66 0.37
C ILE A 156 2.84 3.45 -0.09
N VAL A 157 4.01 2.99 0.32
CA VAL A 157 5.30 3.45 -0.19
C VAL A 157 5.96 2.29 -0.92
N PHE A 158 6.18 2.45 -2.22
CA PHE A 158 6.80 1.43 -3.08
C PHE A 158 8.00 2.05 -3.78
N GLY A 159 9.20 1.67 -3.36
CA GLY A 159 10.41 2.38 -3.74
C GLY A 159 10.32 3.87 -3.42
N ASN A 160 10.65 4.71 -4.39
CA ASN A 160 10.58 6.16 -4.31
C ASN A 160 9.18 6.77 -4.47
N THR A 161 8.13 5.95 -4.50
CA THR A 161 6.75 6.42 -4.75
C THR A 161 5.89 6.34 -3.51
N MET A 162 5.03 7.34 -3.33
CA MET A 162 3.87 7.27 -2.43
C MET A 162 2.60 7.19 -3.26
N ILE A 163 1.77 6.18 -2.97
CA ILE A 163 0.55 5.92 -3.72
C ILE A 163 -0.62 5.99 -2.75
N LEU A 164 -1.52 6.95 -2.94
CA LEU A 164 -2.73 7.09 -2.12
C LEU A 164 -3.83 6.20 -2.68
N CYS A 165 -4.51 5.51 -1.78
CA CYS A 165 -5.32 4.34 -2.09
C CYS A 165 -6.80 4.57 -1.82
N GLU A 166 -7.63 4.47 -2.87
CA GLU A 166 -9.08 4.40 -2.74
C GLU A 166 -9.49 2.98 -2.30
N GLY A 167 -10.46 2.90 -1.40
CA GLY A 167 -11.05 1.63 -0.97
C GLY A 167 -12.31 1.82 -0.13
N LEU A 168 -12.96 0.70 0.18
CA LEU A 168 -14.12 0.66 1.08
C LEU A 168 -13.73 0.76 2.56
N ASP A 169 -12.55 0.24 2.89
CA ASP A 169 -11.91 0.30 4.21
C ASP A 169 -10.38 0.31 4.02
N LEU A 170 -9.62 0.35 5.12
CA LEU A 170 -8.15 0.38 5.09
C LEU A 170 -7.54 -0.84 4.38
N THR A 171 -8.12 -2.02 4.56
CA THR A 171 -7.63 -3.27 3.97
C THR A 171 -7.90 -3.29 2.48
N ASP A 172 -9.12 -2.96 2.05
CA ASP A 172 -9.49 -2.86 0.64
C ASP A 172 -8.64 -1.81 -0.08
N ALA A 173 -8.43 -0.63 0.54
CA ALA A 173 -7.59 0.41 -0.01
C ALA A 173 -6.15 -0.09 -0.25
N ARG A 174 -5.53 -0.71 0.76
CA ARG A 174 -4.16 -1.22 0.62
C ARG A 174 -4.07 -2.34 -0.43
N GLN A 175 -5.06 -3.22 -0.51
CA GLN A 175 -5.13 -4.27 -1.53
C GLN A 175 -5.27 -3.70 -2.95
N ASN A 176 -6.02 -2.62 -3.12
CA ASN A 176 -6.17 -1.95 -4.41
C ASN A 176 -4.83 -1.37 -4.90
N CYS A 177 -4.09 -0.69 -4.02
CA CYS A 177 -2.74 -0.22 -4.32
C CYS A 177 -1.75 -1.36 -4.56
N ALA A 178 -1.81 -2.44 -3.77
CA ALA A 178 -0.98 -3.62 -3.96
C ALA A 178 -1.16 -4.21 -5.36
N ALA A 179 -2.40 -4.26 -5.86
CA ALA A 179 -2.68 -4.72 -7.21
C ALA A 179 -2.07 -3.82 -8.29
N LEU A 180 -2.08 -2.50 -8.11
CA LEU A 180 -1.44 -1.56 -9.03
C LEU A 180 0.08 -1.78 -9.08
N VAL A 181 0.74 -1.92 -7.92
CA VAL A 181 2.20 -2.13 -7.91
C VAL A 181 2.60 -3.51 -8.43
N HIS A 182 1.80 -4.55 -8.18
CA HIS A 182 2.02 -5.86 -8.78
C HIS A 182 1.89 -5.87 -10.30
N ALA A 183 1.26 -4.86 -10.89
CA ALA A 183 1.20 -4.71 -12.35
C ALA A 183 2.48 -4.09 -12.93
N LEU A 184 3.37 -3.52 -12.11
CA LEU A 184 4.68 -3.00 -12.55
C LEU A 184 5.68 -4.13 -12.86
N ASP A 185 5.51 -5.31 -12.24
CA ASP A 185 6.40 -6.47 -12.40
C ASP A 185 6.00 -7.42 -13.54
N LYS A 186 4.98 -7.07 -14.34
CA LYS A 186 4.43 -7.92 -15.42
C LYS A 186 4.81 -7.40 -16.80
#